data_AF-A0A4V6A8Q8-F1
#
_entry.id   AF-A0A4V6A8Q8-F1
#
_cell.length_a   1.000
_cell.length_b   1.000
_cell.length_c   1.000
_cell.angle_alpha   90.00
_cell.angle_beta   90.00
_cell.angle_gamma   90.00
#
_symmetry.space_group_name_H-M   'P 1'
#
loop_
_entity.id
_entity.type
_entity.pdbx_description
1 polymer ?
#
loop_
_entity_poly.entity_id
_entity_poly.type
_entity_poly.pdbx_seq_one_letter_code
_entity_poly.pdbx_strand_id
1 'polypeptide(L)'
;MGSLQERITSTRSITSIQAVYVPADDLTDPAPATTFAHLDATTVLSRGLAAKGIYPAVDPLDSTSTMLQPQIVGEEHYETAQRVKQTLQRYKELQDIIAIRTNYPKRIA
;
A
#
# COMPACT_ATOMS: atom_id res chain seq x y z
N MET A 1 -6.83 -15.13 22.20
CA MET A 1 -6.53 -14.86 20.77
C MET A 1 -5.02 -14.91 20.60
N GLY A 2 -4.43 -16.09 20.44
CA GLY A 2 -2.96 -16.25 20.40
C GLY A 2 -2.54 -17.66 19.97
N SER A 3 -3.33 -18.67 20.34
CA SER A 3 -3.08 -20.06 19.97
C SER A 3 -3.29 -20.42 18.49
N LEU A 4 -3.96 -19.56 17.69
CA LEU A 4 -4.18 -19.80 16.26
C LEU A 4 -3.05 -19.22 15.40
N GLN A 5 -2.55 -18.02 15.73
CA GLN A 5 -1.43 -17.39 15.00
C GLN A 5 -0.11 -18.14 15.20
N GLU A 6 0.15 -18.65 16.41
CA GLU A 6 1.44 -19.30 16.73
C GLU A 6 1.61 -20.67 16.05
N ARG A 7 0.50 -21.32 15.66
CA ARG A 7 0.52 -22.59 14.90
C ARG A 7 0.90 -22.43 13.43
N ILE A 8 0.98 -21.21 12.92
CA ILE A 8 1.30 -20.92 11.52
C ILE A 8 2.82 -20.88 11.28
N THR A 9 3.64 -20.83 12.33
CA THR A 9 5.05 -20.43 12.20
C THR A 9 6.06 -21.52 11.83
N SER A 10 5.91 -22.84 12.09
CA SER A 10 7.11 -23.70 11.96
C SER A 10 6.94 -25.21 11.75
N THR A 11 6.32 -25.68 10.66
CA THR A 11 6.64 -27.04 10.13
C THR A 11 6.32 -27.25 8.63
N ARG A 12 5.44 -26.44 8.04
CA ARG A 12 5.21 -26.32 6.59
C ARG A 12 4.94 -24.85 6.32
N SER A 13 5.56 -24.26 5.31
CA SER A 13 5.41 -22.83 5.03
C SER A 13 3.94 -22.51 4.73
N ILE A 14 3.23 -21.88 5.66
CA ILE A 14 1.86 -21.43 5.48
C ILE A 14 1.92 -19.93 5.19
N THR A 15 1.63 -19.54 3.96
CA THR A 15 1.44 -18.12 3.59
C THR A 15 -0.05 -17.80 3.70
N SER A 16 -0.47 -17.15 4.79
CA SER A 16 -1.86 -16.73 4.97
C SER A 16 -2.07 -15.34 4.38
N ILE A 17 -2.94 -15.23 3.37
CA ILE A 17 -3.43 -13.95 2.85
C ILE A 17 -4.70 -13.59 3.61
N GLN A 18 -4.68 -12.48 4.35
CA GLN A 18 -5.80 -12.00 5.15
C GLN A 18 -6.43 -10.78 4.49
N ALA A 19 -7.73 -10.84 4.21
CA ALA A 19 -8.49 -9.69 3.73
C ALA A 19 -9.01 -8.91 4.95
N VAL A 20 -8.39 -7.76 5.23
CA VAL A 20 -8.83 -6.85 6.30
C VAL A 20 -9.74 -5.80 5.68
N TYR A 21 -11.00 -5.78 6.09
CA TYR A 21 -11.92 -4.71 5.73
C TYR A 21 -11.75 -3.55 6.71
N VAL A 22 -11.38 -2.38 6.19
CA VAL A 22 -11.25 -1.14 6.98
C VAL A 22 -12.56 -0.36 6.86
N PRO A 23 -13.36 -0.24 7.94
CA PRO A 23 -14.57 0.57 7.90
C PRO A 23 -14.20 2.05 7.70
N ALA A 24 -14.89 2.71 6.77
CA ALA A 24 -14.71 4.14 6.47
C ALA A 24 -13.32 4.57 5.95
N ASP A 25 -12.50 3.64 5.44
CA ASP A 25 -11.15 3.91 4.91
C ASP A 25 -10.19 4.52 5.97
N ASP A 26 -10.49 4.41 7.27
CA ASP A 26 -9.65 4.93 8.35
C ASP A 26 -8.63 3.89 8.85
N LEU A 27 -7.39 4.06 8.40
CA LEU A 27 -6.26 3.20 8.76
C LEU A 27 -5.75 3.41 10.20
N THR A 28 -6.29 4.39 10.93
CA THR A 28 -5.86 4.72 12.30
C THR A 28 -6.68 4.02 13.40
N ASP A 29 -7.68 3.23 13.02
CA ASP A 29 -8.51 2.46 13.96
C ASP A 29 -7.65 1.40 14.70
N PRO A 30 -7.86 1.14 16.01
CA PRO A 30 -7.03 0.22 16.78
C PRO A 30 -7.11 -1.24 16.31
N ALA A 31 -8.23 -1.61 15.67
CA ALA A 31 -8.46 -2.96 15.15
C ALA A 31 -7.50 -3.35 14.00
N PRO A 32 -7.32 -2.53 12.94
CA PRO A 32 -6.30 -2.79 11.93
C PRO A 32 -4.88 -2.54 12.45
N ALA A 33 -4.65 -1.58 13.36
CA ALA A 33 -3.33 -1.29 13.94
C ALA A 33 -2.67 -2.51 14.60
N THR A 34 -3.44 -3.31 15.34
CA THR A 34 -2.95 -4.54 15.99
C THR A 34 -2.73 -5.68 15.00
N THR A 35 -3.50 -5.73 13.91
CA THR A 35 -3.30 -6.70 12.83
C THR A 35 -2.06 -6.36 12.01
N PHE A 36 -1.78 -5.07 11.76
CA PHE A 36 -0.60 -4.60 11.03
C PHE A 36 0.72 -4.97 11.70
N ALA A 37 0.78 -4.99 13.04
CA ALA A 37 1.97 -5.39 13.77
C ALA A 37 2.36 -6.87 13.56
N HIS A 38 1.42 -7.71 13.09
CA HIS A 38 1.63 -9.12 12.84
C HIS A 38 1.70 -9.48 11.35
N LEU A 39 1.61 -8.50 10.44
CA LEU A 39 1.64 -8.71 8.99
C LEU A 39 3.03 -8.36 8.42
N ASP A 40 3.65 -9.31 7.73
CA ASP A 40 4.94 -9.11 7.06
C ASP A 40 4.85 -8.27 5.77
N ALA A 41 3.65 -8.20 5.19
CA ALA A 41 3.36 -7.40 4.00
C ALA A 41 1.92 -6.89 4.06
N THR A 42 1.74 -5.63 3.65
CA THR A 42 0.47 -4.94 3.56
C THR A 42 0.25 -4.49 2.11
N THR A 43 -0.87 -4.91 1.53
CA THR A 43 -1.29 -4.50 0.19
C THR A 43 -2.58 -3.72 0.34
N VAL A 44 -2.49 -2.40 0.15
CA VAL A 44 -3.64 -1.50 0.26
C VAL A 44 -4.36 -1.44 -1.09
N LEU A 45 -5.68 -1.67 -1.08
CA LEU A 45 -6.53 -1.57 -2.26
C LEU A 45 -7.31 -0.25 -2.22
N SER A 46 -7.08 0.63 -3.20
CA SER A 46 -7.73 1.94 -3.25
C SER A 46 -8.94 1.94 -4.17
N ARG A 47 -10.06 2.48 -3.69
CA ARG A 47 -11.27 2.71 -4.50
C ARG A 47 -11.01 3.67 -5.66
N GLY A 48 -10.12 4.67 -5.47
CA GLY A 48 -9.79 5.65 -6.50
C GLY A 48 -9.10 5.05 -7.72
N LEU A 49 -8.27 4.01 -7.51
CA LEU A 49 -7.61 3.25 -8.59
C LEU A 49 -8.61 2.36 -9.33
N ALA A 50 -9.53 1.71 -8.60
CA ALA A 50 -10.59 0.90 -9.19
C ALA A 50 -11.55 1.74 -10.06
N ALA A 51 -11.88 2.97 -9.63
CA ALA A 51 -12.71 3.89 -10.40
C ALA A 51 -12.06 4.35 -11.70
N LYS A 52 -10.72 4.38 -11.76
CA LYS A 52 -9.95 4.65 -12.99
C LYS A 52 -9.84 3.42 -13.91
N GLY A 53 -10.40 2.27 -13.53
CA GLY A 53 -10.34 1.02 -14.29
C GLY A 53 -9.02 0.26 -14.18
N ILE A 54 -8.17 0.60 -13.20
CA ILE A 54 -6.89 -0.09 -12.98
C ILE A 54 -7.13 -1.29 -12.06
N TYR A 55 -6.89 -2.50 -12.59
CA TYR A 55 -7.00 -3.75 -11.85
C TYR A 55 -5.69 -4.54 -11.91
N PRO A 56 -5.18 -5.04 -10.77
CA PRO A 56 -5.70 -4.89 -9.42
C PRO A 56 -5.49 -3.47 -8.87
N ALA A 57 -6.44 -2.97 -8.08
CA ALA A 57 -6.45 -1.58 -7.58
C ALA A 57 -5.48 -1.35 -6.39
N VAL A 58 -4.26 -1.89 -6.51
CA VAL A 58 -3.21 -1.82 -5.48
C VAL A 58 -2.59 -0.44 -5.48
N ASP A 59 -2.53 0.19 -4.31
CA ASP A 59 -1.77 1.43 -4.11
C ASP A 59 -0.30 1.10 -3.77
N PRO A 60 0.65 1.33 -4.69
CA PRO A 60 2.06 1.00 -4.48
C PRO A 60 2.79 1.93 -3.48
N LEU A 61 2.21 3.08 -3.13
CA LEU A 61 2.78 4.02 -2.17
C LEU A 61 2.42 3.63 -0.74
N ASP A 62 1.16 3.26 -0.52
CA ASP A 62 0.65 2.86 0.80
C ASP A 62 0.91 1.37 1.10
N SER A 63 1.18 0.56 0.09
CA SER A 63 1.57 -0.85 0.27
C SER A 63 3.04 -0.98 0.69
N THR A 64 3.28 -1.71 1.78
CA THR A 64 4.63 -1.91 2.34
C THR A 64 4.88 -3.38 2.62
N SER A 65 6.15 -3.80 2.59
CA SER A 65 6.54 -5.13 3.00
C SER A 65 7.84 -5.08 3.77
N THR A 66 7.89 -5.78 4.89
CA THR A 66 9.08 -5.97 5.71
C THR A 66 10.16 -6.77 4.97
N MET A 67 9.77 -7.54 3.95
CA MET A 67 10.70 -8.30 3.10
C MET A 67 11.40 -7.42 2.05
N LEU A 68 10.97 -6.18 1.83
CA LEU A 68 11.57 -5.26 0.86
C LEU A 68 12.87 -4.65 1.40
N GLN A 69 13.86 -5.49 1.70
CA GLN A 69 15.18 -5.10 2.18
C GLN A 69 16.25 -5.65 1.24
N PRO A 70 17.36 -4.92 0.99
CA PRO A 70 18.44 -5.37 0.11
C PRO A 70 18.98 -6.75 0.47
N GLN A 71 18.98 -7.09 1.76
CA GLN A 71 19.47 -8.36 2.30
C GLN A 71 18.60 -9.57 1.93
N ILE A 72 17.30 -9.37 1.62
CA ILE A 72 16.34 -10.44 1.34
C ILE A 72 16.05 -10.55 -0.17
N VAL A 73 15.79 -9.42 -0.84
CA VAL A 73 15.39 -9.39 -2.26
C VAL A 73 16.54 -9.13 -3.22
N GLY A 74 17.71 -8.75 -2.71
CA GLY A 74 18.85 -8.29 -3.51
C GLY A 74 18.81 -6.78 -3.78
N GLU A 75 19.99 -6.22 -4.03
CA GLU A 75 20.20 -4.78 -4.21
C GLU A 75 19.49 -4.26 -5.47
N GLU A 76 19.56 -5.00 -6.58
CA GLU A 76 18.93 -4.61 -7.85
C GLU A 76 17.40 -4.50 -7.75
N HIS A 77 16.75 -5.46 -7.10
CA HIS A 77 15.30 -5.42 -6.87
C HIS A 77 14.91 -4.28 -5.92
N TYR A 78 15.67 -4.09 -4.84
CA TYR A 78 15.42 -3.01 -3.90
C TYR A 78 15.53 -1.63 -4.57
N GLU A 79 16.60 -1.41 -5.34
CA GLU A 79 16.78 -0.16 -6.08
C GLU A 79 15.67 0.07 -7.11
N THR A 80 15.31 -0.96 -7.87
CA THR A 80 14.24 -0.87 -8.87
C THR A 80 12.90 -0.51 -8.22
N ALA A 81 12.55 -1.18 -7.12
CA ALA A 81 11.35 -0.88 -6.36
C ALA A 81 11.35 0.56 -5.83
N GLN A 82 12.49 1.03 -5.32
CA GLN A 82 12.63 2.38 -4.79
C GLN A 82 12.51 3.46 -5.89
N ARG A 83 13.10 3.23 -7.07
CA ARG A 83 12.97 4.12 -8.23
C ARG A 83 11.51 4.20 -8.72
N VAL A 84 10.79 3.08 -8.73
CA VAL A 84 9.37 3.05 -9.08
C VAL A 84 8.56 3.87 -8.08
N LYS A 85 8.79 3.69 -6.76
CA LYS A 85 8.12 4.48 -5.71
C LYS A 85 8.38 5.98 -5.85
N GLN A 86 9.63 6.39 -6.06
CA GLN A 86 9.98 7.81 -6.26
C GLN A 86 9.30 8.40 -7.50
N THR A 87 9.26 7.64 -8.60
CA THR A 87 8.61 8.08 -9.84
C THR A 87 7.11 8.27 -9.64
N LEU A 88 6.46 7.35 -8.92
CA LEU A 88 5.03 7.43 -8.60
C LEU A 88 4.70 8.58 -7.64
N GLN A 89 5.56 8.82 -6.64
CA GLN A 89 5.39 9.96 -5.74
C GLN A 89 5.46 11.29 -6.50
N ARG A 90 6.47 11.43 -7.38
CA ARG A 90 6.59 12.60 -8.25
C ARG A 90 5.41 12.74 -9.23
N TYR A 91 4.90 11.62 -9.74
CA TYR A 91 3.69 11.62 -10.58
C TYR A 91 2.47 12.12 -9.80
N LYS A 92 2.28 11.69 -8.55
CA LYS A 92 1.17 12.14 -7.67
C LYS A 92 1.28 13.64 -7.37
N GLU A 93 2.47 14.13 -7.01
CA GLU A 93 2.72 15.56 -6.81
C GLU A 93 2.39 16.39 -8.07
N LEU A 94 2.82 15.92 -9.25
CA LEU A 94 2.49 16.58 -10.51
C LEU A 94 0.99 16.54 -10.81
N GLN A 95 0.33 15.42 -10.54
CA GLN A 95 -1.13 15.28 -10.70
C GLN A 95 -1.87 16.25 -9.79
N ASP A 96 -1.42 16.42 -8.54
CA ASP A 96 -2.01 17.37 -7.59
C ASP A 96 -1.80 18.82 -8.04
N ILE A 97 -0.62 19.17 -8.58
CA ILE A 97 -0.37 20.48 -9.19
C ILE A 97 -1.29 20.73 -10.40
N ILE A 98 -1.48 19.73 -11.26
CA ILE A 98 -2.39 19.81 -12.43
C ILE A 98 -3.84 19.97 -11.96
N ALA A 99 -4.25 19.26 -10.91
CA ALA A 99 -5.58 19.38 -10.34
C ALA A 99 -5.82 20.79 -9.79
N ILE A 100 -4.85 21.36 -9.07
CA ILE A 100 -4.91 22.74 -8.57
C ILE A 100 -5.03 23.73 -9.73
N ARG A 101 -4.20 23.61 -10.78
CA ARG A 101 -4.18 24.55 -11.90
C ARG A 101 -5.43 24.46 -12.78
N THR A 102 -5.98 23.26 -12.97
CA THR A 102 -7.23 23.04 -13.72
C THR A 102 -8.44 23.58 -12.95
N ASN A 103 -8.38 23.56 -11.63
CA ASN A 103 -9.48 23.99 -10.75
C ASN A 103 -9.36 25.45 -10.27
N TYR A 104 -8.43 26.24 -10.81
CA TYR A 104 -8.50 27.70 -10.68
C TYR A 104 -9.74 28.17 -11.43
N PRO A 105 -10.75 28.75 -10.76
CA PRO A 105 -11.92 29.25 -11.45
C PRO A 105 -11.46 30.30 -12.46
N LYS A 106 -11.88 30.12 -13.72
CA LYS A 106 -11.95 31.20 -14.72
C LYS A 106 -12.78 32.33 -14.11
N ARG A 107 -12.16 33.20 -13.33
CA ARG A 107 -12.81 34.28 -12.60
C ARG A 107 -12.28 35.62 -13.08
N ILE A 108 -12.17 35.81 -14.38
CA ILE A 108 -12.08 37.15 -14.99
C ILE A 108 -12.74 37.07 -16.38
N ALA A 109 -14.04 37.35 -16.41
CA ALA A 109 -14.75 37.96 -17.52
C ALA A 109 -15.26 39.31 -17.02
#